data_AF-A0A0N4ZB49-F1
#
_entry.id   AF-A0A0N4ZB49-F1
#
_cell.length_a   1.000
_cell.length_b   1.000
_cell.length_c   1.000
_cell.angle_alpha   90.00
_cell.angle_beta   90.00
_cell.angle_gamma   90.00
#
_symmetry.space_group_name_H-M   'P 1'
#
loop_
_entity.id
_entity.type
_entity.pdbx_description
1 polymer ?
#
loop_
_entity_poly.entity_id
_entity_poly.type
_entity_poly.pdbx_seq_one_letter_code
_entity_poly.pdbx_strand_id
1 'polypeptide(L)'
;MNLQRLNGFPDILKLVQFLLVIGIMLFTGVSDLPTAAHPSGRGFFWFASIFQLVFLLIVITLFLYEKEKLLTLGRVSWYTFEIGYSVVFGIFDLVLAIITMTWLNYAFDGTLGISAILCFALLLIYILASVMAYRIETGRNPTTMGQDPTGNVEPGNIGSMHPGI
;
A
#
# COMPACT_ATOMS: atom_id res chain seq x y z
N MET A 1 21.08 -4.79 2.85
CA MET A 1 19.78 -4.48 3.48
C MET A 1 19.85 -3.04 3.97
N ASN A 2 19.10 -2.14 3.34
CA ASN A 2 19.25 -0.69 3.53
C ASN A 2 18.07 -0.12 4.33
N LEU A 3 18.12 -0.24 5.67
CA LEU A 3 17.04 0.19 6.57
C LEU A 3 16.81 1.71 6.56
N GLN A 4 17.83 2.52 6.22
CA GLN A 4 17.70 3.98 6.18
C GLN A 4 16.73 4.46 5.09
N ARG A 5 16.55 3.69 4.01
CA ARG A 5 15.58 3.98 2.96
C ARG A 5 14.13 3.89 3.41
N LEU A 6 13.79 2.92 4.27
CA LEU A 6 12.42 2.77 4.78
C LEU A 6 11.96 3.93 5.67
N ASN A 7 12.91 4.70 6.22
CA ASN A 7 12.61 5.85 7.06
C ASN A 7 12.40 7.15 6.26
N GLY A 8 12.64 7.14 4.95
CA GLY A 8 12.36 8.27 4.06
C GLY A 8 10.89 8.31 3.62
N PHE A 9 10.34 9.51 3.43
CA PHE A 9 9.11 9.67 2.66
C PHE A 9 9.43 9.52 1.16
N PRO A 10 8.61 8.81 0.36
CA PRO A 10 7.30 8.24 0.68
C PRO A 10 7.32 6.78 1.21
N ASP A 11 8.48 6.16 1.37
CA ASP A 11 8.60 4.72 1.66
C ASP A 11 8.15 4.30 3.05
N ILE A 12 8.22 5.21 4.03
CA ILE A 12 7.65 5.00 5.37
C ILE A 12 6.13 4.73 5.32
N LEU A 13 5.43 5.22 4.29
CA LEU A 13 4.00 4.96 4.10
C LEU A 13 3.72 3.47 3.86
N LYS A 14 4.66 2.71 3.28
CA LYS A 14 4.49 1.27 3.05
C LYS A 14 4.46 0.50 4.38
N LEU A 15 5.27 0.92 5.36
CA LEU A 15 5.24 0.38 6.72
C LEU A 15 3.95 0.74 7.45
N VAL A 16 3.49 1.99 7.31
CA VAL A 16 2.22 2.44 7.90
C VAL A 16 1.04 1.66 7.31
N GLN A 17 0.99 1.50 5.98
CA GLN A 17 -0.01 0.68 5.27
C GLN A 17 0.00 -0.76 5.80
N PHE A 18 1.18 -1.36 5.94
CA PHE A 18 1.33 -2.72 6.45
C PHE A 18 0.78 -2.87 7.88
N LEU A 19 1.10 -1.94 8.77
CA LEU A 19 0.58 -1.93 10.14
C LEU A 19 -0.94 -1.75 10.18
N LEU A 20 -1.49 -0.91 9.32
CA LEU A 20 -2.94 -0.71 9.23
C LEU A 20 -3.66 -1.96 8.73
N VAL A 21 -3.13 -2.68 7.74
CA VAL A 21 -3.68 -3.97 7.28
C VAL A 21 -3.70 -4.98 8.43
N ILE A 22 -2.61 -5.08 9.21
CA ILE A 22 -2.57 -5.94 10.40
C ILE A 22 -3.64 -5.52 11.42
N GLY A 23 -3.76 -4.22 11.69
CA GLY A 23 -4.77 -3.67 12.59
C GLY A 23 -6.18 -4.06 12.19
N ILE A 24 -6.53 -3.86 10.91
CA ILE A 24 -7.84 -4.22 10.34
C ILE A 24 -8.13 -5.72 10.55
N MET A 25 -7.16 -6.58 10.24
CA MET A 25 -7.31 -8.02 10.41
C MET A 25 -7.49 -8.43 11.88
N LEU A 26 -6.74 -7.81 12.80
CA LEU A 26 -6.85 -8.08 14.23
C LEU A 26 -8.21 -7.66 14.78
N PHE A 27 -8.62 -6.42 14.55
CA PHE A 27 -9.88 -5.90 15.08
C PHE A 27 -11.10 -6.61 14.47
N THR A 28 -11.04 -6.97 13.19
CA THR A 28 -12.13 -7.75 12.58
C THR A 28 -12.08 -9.22 13.03
N GLY A 29 -10.90 -9.77 13.27
CA GLY A 29 -10.71 -11.15 13.72
C GLY A 29 -11.21 -11.42 15.13
N VAL A 30 -11.18 -10.42 16.02
CA VAL A 30 -11.69 -10.52 17.39
C VAL A 30 -13.15 -10.08 17.54
N SER A 31 -13.80 -9.66 16.44
CA SER A 31 -15.18 -9.18 16.49
C SER A 31 -16.18 -10.32 16.75
N ASP A 32 -17.18 -10.03 17.60
CA ASP A 32 -18.25 -10.96 17.92
C ASP A 32 -19.35 -10.90 16.85
N LEU A 33 -19.09 -11.55 15.72
CA LEU A 33 -20.06 -11.67 14.63
C LEU A 33 -21.10 -12.75 14.96
N PRO A 34 -22.40 -12.41 15.07
CA PRO A 34 -23.44 -13.40 15.32
C PRO A 34 -23.49 -14.41 14.18
N THR A 35 -23.28 -15.69 14.51
CA THR A 35 -23.25 -16.83 13.56
C THR A 35 -24.55 -17.02 12.79
N ALA A 36 -25.67 -16.48 13.28
CA ALA A 36 -27.00 -16.61 12.70
C ALA A 36 -27.22 -15.74 11.45
N ALA A 37 -26.46 -14.66 11.28
CA ALA A 37 -26.42 -13.91 10.04
C ALA A 37 -25.12 -14.30 9.35
N HIS A 38 -25.16 -15.06 8.24
CA HIS A 38 -23.98 -15.19 7.39
C HIS A 38 -23.61 -13.80 6.88
N PRO A 39 -22.59 -13.11 7.44
CA PRO A 39 -22.35 -11.73 7.07
C PRO A 39 -21.79 -11.78 5.65
N SER A 40 -22.55 -11.25 4.70
CA SER A 40 -22.13 -11.22 3.30
C SER A 40 -20.75 -10.54 3.20
N GLY A 41 -19.91 -11.04 2.30
CA GLY A 41 -18.56 -10.49 2.08
C GLY A 41 -17.44 -11.03 2.98
N ARG A 42 -17.69 -11.96 3.92
CA ARG A 42 -16.63 -12.48 4.82
C ARG A 42 -15.47 -13.15 4.07
N GLY A 43 -15.76 -13.92 3.02
CA GLY A 43 -14.73 -14.53 2.18
C GLY A 43 -13.90 -13.49 1.43
N PHE A 44 -14.54 -12.45 0.88
CA PHE A 44 -13.86 -11.36 0.19
C PHE A 44 -13.00 -10.54 1.16
N PHE A 45 -13.50 -10.28 2.38
CA PHE A 45 -12.75 -9.58 3.42
C PHE A 45 -11.40 -10.25 3.66
N TRP A 46 -11.41 -11.54 4.04
CA TRP A 46 -10.17 -12.25 4.34
C TRP A 46 -9.27 -12.39 3.12
N PHE A 47 -9.84 -12.65 1.94
CA PHE A 47 -9.06 -12.69 0.70
C PHE A 47 -8.33 -11.37 0.44
N ALA A 48 -9.04 -10.24 0.45
CA ALA A 48 -8.46 -8.94 0.15
C ALA A 48 -7.43 -8.52 1.21
N SER A 49 -7.71 -8.70 2.49
CA SER A 49 -6.76 -8.35 3.58
C SER A 49 -5.49 -9.22 3.53
N ILE A 50 -5.62 -10.54 3.34
CA ILE A 50 -4.46 -11.44 3.23
C ILE A 50 -3.66 -11.12 1.96
N PHE A 51 -4.34 -10.86 0.85
CA PHE A 51 -3.67 -10.51 -0.41
C PHE A 51 -2.88 -9.21 -0.28
N GLN A 52 -3.47 -8.17 0.30
CA GLN A 52 -2.78 -6.91 0.61
C GLN A 52 -1.58 -7.13 1.55
N LEU A 53 -1.76 -7.93 2.62
CA LEU A 53 -0.69 -8.25 3.57
C LEU A 53 0.51 -8.90 2.88
N VAL A 54 0.27 -9.96 2.10
CA VAL A 54 1.32 -10.68 1.38
C VAL A 54 1.99 -9.78 0.35
N PHE A 55 1.21 -9.00 -0.39
CA PHE A 55 1.74 -8.08 -1.40
C PHE A 55 2.63 -7.00 -0.79
N LEU A 56 2.18 -6.34 0.28
CA LEU A 56 2.98 -5.33 0.98
C LEU A 56 4.27 -5.92 1.55
N LEU A 57 4.23 -7.15 2.07
CA LEU A 57 5.43 -7.85 2.55
C LEU A 57 6.44 -8.09 1.43
N ILE A 58 5.97 -8.51 0.25
CA ILE A 58 6.81 -8.67 -0.95
C ILE A 58 7.41 -7.32 -1.36
N VAL A 59 6.60 -6.26 -1.41
CA VAL A 59 7.07 -4.90 -1.76
C VAL A 59 8.15 -4.43 -0.79
N ILE A 60 7.92 -4.51 0.52
CA ILE A 60 8.90 -4.11 1.55
C ILE A 60 10.20 -4.92 1.43
N THR A 61 10.09 -6.23 1.21
CA THR A 61 11.25 -7.11 1.05
C THR A 61 12.06 -6.71 -0.19
N LEU A 62 11.41 -6.51 -1.34
CA LEU A 62 12.09 -6.12 -2.56
C LEU A 62 12.72 -4.73 -2.46
N PHE A 63 12.11 -3.82 -1.71
CA PHE A 63 12.66 -2.50 -1.41
C PHE A 63 13.95 -2.60 -0.56
N LEU A 64 13.94 -3.44 0.49
CA LEU A 64 15.09 -3.68 1.35
C LEU A 64 16.32 -4.27 0.62
N TYR A 65 16.07 -5.00 -0.47
CA TYR A 65 17.10 -5.61 -1.32
C TYR A 65 17.40 -4.83 -2.61
N GLU A 66 16.76 -3.68 -2.83
CA GLU A 66 16.92 -2.85 -4.04
C GLU A 66 16.62 -3.64 -5.34
N LYS A 67 15.62 -4.54 -5.27
CA LYS A 67 15.19 -5.41 -6.38
C LYS A 67 13.79 -5.09 -6.90
N GLU A 68 13.33 -3.84 -6.72
CA GLU A 68 12.04 -3.33 -7.18
C GLU A 68 11.74 -3.61 -8.67
N LYS A 69 12.79 -3.59 -9.51
CA LYS A 69 12.69 -3.88 -10.96
C LYS A 69 12.15 -5.28 -11.28
N LEU A 70 12.19 -6.22 -10.32
CA LEU A 70 11.59 -7.54 -10.49
C LEU A 70 10.06 -7.46 -10.62
N LEU A 71 9.41 -6.54 -9.90
CA LEU A 71 7.96 -6.35 -9.96
C LEU A 71 7.51 -5.62 -11.22
N THR A 72 8.34 -4.69 -11.72
CA THR A 72 8.03 -3.94 -12.95
C THR A 72 8.46 -4.67 -14.22
N LEU A 73 9.06 -5.86 -14.10
CA LEU A 73 9.70 -6.62 -15.18
C LEU A 73 10.70 -5.77 -15.99
N GLY A 74 11.23 -4.70 -15.40
CA GLY A 74 12.08 -3.70 -16.07
C GLY A 74 11.42 -2.90 -17.18
N ARG A 75 10.09 -3.02 -17.38
CA ARG A 75 9.37 -2.40 -18.51
C ARG A 75 8.66 -1.10 -18.15
N VAL A 76 8.33 -0.93 -16.88
CA VAL A 76 7.50 0.17 -16.38
C VAL A 76 8.22 0.86 -15.24
N SER A 77 8.04 2.17 -15.10
CA SER A 77 8.58 2.91 -13.96
C SER A 77 7.98 2.39 -12.66
N TRP A 78 8.78 2.39 -11.59
CA TRP A 78 8.33 2.01 -10.25
C TRP A 78 7.09 2.80 -9.83
N TYR A 79 7.05 4.10 -10.14
CA TYR A 79 5.93 4.97 -9.79
C TYR A 79 4.63 4.64 -10.52
N THR A 80 4.71 4.24 -11.79
CA THR A 80 3.51 3.79 -12.52
C THR A 80 2.96 2.49 -11.91
N PHE A 81 3.84 1.58 -11.49
CA PHE A 81 3.44 0.39 -10.75
C PHE A 81 2.83 0.74 -9.38
N GLU A 82 3.41 1.72 -8.68
CA GLU A 82 2.94 2.23 -7.39
C GLU A 82 1.54 2.86 -7.46
N ILE A 83 1.27 3.63 -8.52
CA ILE A 83 -0.08 4.13 -8.82
C ILE A 83 -1.03 2.96 -9.04
N GLY A 84 -0.63 1.98 -9.86
CA GLY A 84 -1.45 0.83 -10.23
C GLY A 84 -1.94 0.04 -9.01
N TYR A 85 -1.03 -0.43 -8.15
CA TYR A 85 -1.44 -1.20 -6.97
C TYR A 85 -2.17 -0.34 -5.93
N SER A 86 -1.81 0.94 -5.80
CA SER A 86 -2.49 1.84 -4.84
C SER A 86 -3.97 2.05 -5.21
N VAL A 87 -4.29 2.16 -6.50
CA VAL A 87 -5.69 2.26 -6.94
C VAL A 87 -6.45 0.96 -6.66
N VAL A 88 -5.87 -0.20 -6.99
CA VAL A 88 -6.51 -1.51 -6.76
C VAL A 88 -6.77 -1.73 -5.27
N PHE A 89 -5.79 -1.47 -4.42
CA PHE A 89 -5.94 -1.63 -2.98
C PHE A 89 -6.83 -0.58 -2.34
N GLY A 90 -6.84 0.66 -2.84
CA GLY A 90 -7.84 1.65 -2.43
C GLY A 90 -9.27 1.16 -2.70
N ILE A 91 -9.53 0.57 -3.87
CA ILE A 91 -10.85 -0.02 -4.17
C ILE A 91 -11.15 -1.17 -3.19
N PHE A 92 -10.17 -2.03 -2.90
CA PHE A 92 -10.36 -3.10 -1.91
C PHE A 92 -10.76 -2.52 -0.56
N ASP A 93 -10.05 -1.52 -0.05
CA ASP A 93 -10.32 -0.93 1.26
C ASP A 93 -11.66 -0.20 1.33
N LEU A 94 -12.11 0.40 0.22
CA LEU A 94 -13.46 0.93 0.13
C LEU A 94 -14.51 -0.19 0.30
N VAL A 95 -14.33 -1.31 -0.38
CA VAL A 95 -15.22 -2.47 -0.25
C VAL A 95 -15.14 -3.08 1.15
N LEU A 96 -13.94 -3.18 1.74
CA LEU A 96 -13.74 -3.65 3.11
C LEU A 96 -14.46 -2.74 4.11
N ALA A 97 -14.34 -1.42 3.96
CA ALA A 97 -15.04 -0.45 4.81
C ALA A 97 -16.57 -0.64 4.75
N ILE A 98 -17.13 -0.83 3.54
CA ILE A 98 -18.57 -1.11 3.36
C ILE A 98 -18.96 -2.42 4.05
N ILE A 99 -18.16 -3.47 3.92
CA ILE A 99 -18.40 -4.76 4.56
C ILE A 99 -18.38 -4.62 6.09
N THR A 100 -17.34 -4.00 6.66
CA THR A 100 -17.22 -3.82 8.12
C THR A 100 -18.31 -2.91 8.68
N MET A 101 -18.73 -1.86 7.96
CA MET A 101 -19.86 -1.01 8.35
C MET A 101 -21.19 -1.78 8.29
N THR A 102 -21.36 -2.63 7.29
CA THR A 102 -22.53 -3.49 7.18
C THR A 102 -22.60 -4.45 8.37
N TRP A 103 -21.47 -5.06 8.73
CA TRP A 103 -21.39 -5.94 9.90
C TRP A 103 -21.61 -5.22 11.22
N LEU A 104 -21.09 -3.99 11.35
CA LEU A 104 -21.35 -3.13 12.50
C LEU A 104 -22.85 -2.88 12.70
N ASN A 105 -23.61 -2.65 11.63
CA ASN A 105 -25.06 -2.47 11.73
C ASN A 105 -25.81 -3.73 12.19
N TYR A 106 -25.24 -4.92 12.02
CA TYR A 106 -25.83 -6.19 12.47
C TYR A 106 -25.42 -6.58 13.89
N ALA A 107 -24.15 -6.39 14.24
CA ALA A 107 -23.59 -6.87 15.51
C ALA A 107 -23.48 -5.77 16.58
N PHE A 108 -23.50 -4.49 16.19
CA PHE A 108 -23.24 -3.34 17.07
C PHE A 108 -21.96 -3.48 17.92
N ASP A 109 -20.89 -4.04 17.32
CA ASP A 109 -19.59 -4.24 17.95
C ASP A 109 -18.62 -3.09 17.62
N GLY A 110 -18.07 -2.44 18.66
CA GLY A 110 -17.10 -1.35 18.50
C GLY A 110 -15.82 -1.73 17.75
N THR A 111 -15.41 -3.00 17.78
CA THR A 111 -14.23 -3.49 17.04
C THR A 111 -14.43 -3.44 15.52
N LEU A 112 -15.66 -3.65 15.05
CA LEU A 112 -16.03 -3.49 13.64
C LEU A 112 -16.04 -2.02 13.23
N GLY A 113 -16.45 -1.12 14.14
CA GLY A 113 -16.36 0.32 13.94
C GLY A 113 -14.92 0.80 13.80
N ILE A 114 -14.02 0.33 14.66
CA ILE A 114 -12.58 0.62 14.55
C ILE A 114 -12.03 0.08 13.23
N SER A 115 -12.37 -1.16 12.87
CA SER A 115 -11.94 -1.78 11.61
C SER A 115 -12.38 -0.95 10.39
N ALA A 116 -13.63 -0.47 10.38
CA ALA A 116 -14.14 0.38 9.30
C ALA A 116 -13.38 1.71 9.17
N ILE A 117 -13.06 2.35 10.30
CA ILE A 117 -12.27 3.58 10.31
C ILE A 117 -10.86 3.31 9.78
N LEU A 118 -10.23 2.19 10.17
CA LEU A 118 -8.91 1.83 9.67
C LEU A 118 -8.91 1.52 8.17
N CYS A 119 -9.91 0.81 7.65
CA CYS A 119 -10.10 0.61 6.21
C CYS A 119 -10.21 1.95 5.48
N PHE A 120 -11.00 2.89 6.02
CA PHE A 120 -11.14 4.21 5.42
C PHE A 120 -9.85 5.04 5.49
N ALA A 121 -9.12 4.99 6.60
CA ALA A 121 -7.81 5.63 6.72
C ALA A 121 -6.79 5.05 5.73
N LEU A 122 -6.80 3.73 5.54
CA LEU A 122 -5.93 3.04 4.59
C LEU A 122 -6.25 3.42 3.14
N LEU A 123 -7.54 3.53 2.78
CA LEU A 123 -8.00 4.08 1.52
C LEU A 123 -7.42 5.49 1.27
N LEU A 124 -7.51 6.39 2.25
CA LEU A 124 -6.96 7.75 2.11
C LEU A 124 -5.43 7.72 1.90
N ILE A 125 -4.73 6.84 2.60
CA ILE A 125 -3.28 6.69 2.45
C ILE A 125 -2.93 6.15 1.05
N TYR A 126 -3.69 5.20 0.50
CA TYR A 126 -3.47 4.75 -0.88
C TYR A 126 -3.77 5.84 -1.91
N ILE A 127 -4.79 6.67 -1.69
CA ILE A 127 -5.05 7.84 -2.55
C ILE A 127 -3.86 8.80 -2.48
N LEU A 128 -3.39 9.16 -1.28
CA LEU A 128 -2.24 10.04 -1.11
C LEU A 128 -0.97 9.47 -1.75
N ALA A 129 -0.70 8.16 -1.56
CA ALA A 129 0.42 7.47 -2.19
C ALA A 129 0.35 7.54 -3.72
N SER A 130 -0.83 7.31 -4.31
CA SER A 130 -1.04 7.40 -5.75
C SER A 130 -0.81 8.83 -6.29
N VAL A 131 -1.26 9.86 -5.55
CA VAL A 131 -1.07 11.26 -5.92
C VAL A 131 0.40 11.66 -5.83
N MET A 132 1.12 11.22 -4.78
CA MET A 132 2.55 11.46 -4.65
C MET A 132 3.33 10.78 -5.78
N ALA A 133 3.06 9.50 -6.05
CA ALA A 133 3.69 8.76 -7.14
C ALA A 133 3.42 9.41 -8.51
N TYR A 134 2.18 9.86 -8.76
CA TYR A 134 1.82 10.58 -9.98
C TYR A 134 2.56 11.92 -10.12
N ARG A 135 2.68 12.69 -9.03
CA ARG A 135 3.44 13.96 -9.02
C ARG A 135 4.92 13.72 -9.31
N ILE A 136 5.51 12.67 -8.74
CA ILE A 136 6.91 12.32 -8.99
C ILE A 136 7.11 11.86 -10.44
N GLU A 137 6.18 11.07 -10.98
CA GLU A 137 6.27 10.58 -12.36
C GLU A 137 6.12 11.71 -13.39
N THR A 138 5.14 12.60 -13.20
CA THR A 138 4.90 13.74 -14.11
C THR A 138 5.90 14.88 -13.98
N GLY A 139 6.52 15.04 -12.80
CA GLY A 139 7.57 16.02 -12.56
C GLY A 139 8.95 15.63 -13.12
N ARG A 140 9.10 14.40 -13.62
CA ARG A 140 10.36 13.90 -14.15
C ARG A 140 10.52 14.19 -15.64
N ASN A 141 11.70 14.66 -16.02
CA ASN A 141 12.04 14.91 -17.41
C ASN A 141 12.34 13.56 -18.11
N PRO A 142 11.60 13.16 -19.16
CA PRO A 142 11.80 11.89 -19.85
C PRO A 142 13.19 11.74 -20.51
N THR A 143 13.91 12.85 -20.72
CA THR A 143 15.27 12.85 -21.29
C THR A 143 16.35 12.30 -20.35
N THR A 144 16.08 12.20 -19.04
CA THR A 144 17.01 11.62 -18.06
C THR A 144 16.64 10.18 -17.66
N MET A 145 15.51 9.64 -18.16
CA MET A 145 14.98 8.32 -17.78
C MET A 145 15.75 7.12 -18.38
N GLY A 146 16.62 7.35 -19.39
CA GLY A 146 17.46 6.30 -19.98
C GLY A 146 18.78 6.07 -19.24
N GLN A 147 19.12 6.91 -18.27
CA GLN A 147 20.34 6.76 -17.48
C GLN A 147 20.01 6.01 -16.19
N ASP A 148 19.97 4.69 -16.30
CA ASP A 148 20.13 3.84 -15.12
C ASP A 148 21.44 4.26 -14.43
N PRO A 149 21.46 4.58 -13.12
CA PRO A 149 22.69 4.96 -12.44
C PRO A 149 23.63 3.76 -12.42
N THR A 150 24.49 3.68 -13.45
CA THR A 150 25.53 2.66 -13.63
C THR A 150 26.85 3.18 -13.07
N GLY A 151 26.80 3.77 -11.87
CA GLY A 151 27.98 4.34 -11.24
C GLY A 151 27.67 5.04 -9.92
N ASN A 152 28.73 5.34 -9.16
CA ASN A 152 28.66 6.12 -7.93
C ASN A 152 27.95 7.46 -8.22
N VAL A 153 27.01 7.83 -7.34
CA VAL A 153 26.26 9.09 -7.42
C VAL A 153 27.25 10.25 -7.31
N GLU A 154 27.46 10.98 -8.41
CA GLU A 154 28.25 12.20 -8.41
C GLU A 154 27.36 13.40 -8.04
N PRO A 155 27.81 14.31 -7.15
CA PRO A 155 27.05 15.51 -6.79
C PRO A 155 26.76 16.36 -8.03
N GLY A 156 25.47 16.59 -8.32
CA GLY A 156 25.02 17.43 -9.43
C GLY A 156 24.37 16.70 -10.61
N ASN A 157 24.43 15.36 -10.67
CA ASN A 157 23.74 14.59 -11.71
C ASN A 157 22.35 14.11 -11.24
N ILE A 158 21.35 14.97 -11.45
CA ILE A 158 19.93 14.76 -11.09
C ILE A 158 19.35 13.50 -11.75
N GLY A 159 19.88 13.05 -12.90
CA GLY A 159 19.44 11.84 -13.59
C GLY A 159 19.89 10.54 -12.91
N SER A 160 21.01 10.58 -12.18
CA SER A 160 21.56 9.44 -11.42
C SER A 160 21.14 9.42 -9.95
N MET A 161 20.48 10.48 -9.49
CA MET A 161 19.90 10.50 -8.16
C MET A 161 18.71 9.56 -8.17
N HIS A 162 18.85 8.45 -7.45
CA HIS A 162 17.68 7.74 -6.97
C HIS A 162 16.76 8.80 -6.33
N PRO A 163 15.47 8.85 -6.71
CA PRO A 163 14.53 9.86 -6.24
C PRO A 163 14.28 9.63 -4.75
N GLY A 164 15.20 10.13 -3.96
CA GLY A 164 15.32 9.98 -2.53
C GLY A 164 16.24 11.10 -2.06
N ILE A 165 15.74 12.32 -2.24
CA ILE A 165 15.74 13.52 -1.37
C ILE A 165 14.98 14.61 -2.15
#